data_AF-A0A8E0VBS8-F1
#
_entry.id   AF-A0A8E0VBS8-F1
#
_cell.length_a   1.000
_cell.length_b   1.000
_cell.length_c   1.000
_cell.angle_alpha   90.00
_cell.angle_beta   90.00
_cell.angle_gamma   90.00
#
_symmetry.space_group_name_H-M   'P 1'
#
loop_
_entity.id
_entity.type
_entity.pdbx_description
1 polymer ?
#
loop_
_entity_poly.entity_id
_entity_poly.type
_entity_poly.pdbx_seq_one_letter_code
_entity_poly.pdbx_strand_id
1 'polypeptide(L)'
;MMYQELLKALVKPALYEKTDTLFWNDPHIAKSMLEAHLNPELEAASRKPETIDKAVDFIETLVSKEAKILDIGCGPGLYTKRLSDKEFRAPLITT
;
A
#
# COMPACT_ATOMS: atom_id res chain seq x y z
N MET A 1 -6.60 33.82 -7.76
CA MET A 1 -5.87 33.47 -6.51
C MET A 1 -5.71 31.95 -6.38
N MET A 2 -6.80 31.15 -6.40
CA MET A 2 -6.72 29.66 -6.33
C MET A 2 -5.91 28.97 -7.45
N TYR A 3 -5.98 29.48 -8.68
CA TYR A 3 -5.25 28.91 -9.82
C TYR A 3 -3.72 28.95 -9.65
N GLN A 4 -3.18 30.02 -9.03
CA GLN A 4 -1.73 30.17 -8.82
C GLN A 4 -1.20 29.20 -7.76
N GLU A 5 -1.98 28.90 -6.72
CA GLU A 5 -1.61 27.89 -5.72
C GLU A 5 -1.62 26.47 -6.30
N LEU A 6 -2.57 26.16 -7.19
CA LEU A 6 -2.56 24.89 -7.91
C LEU A 6 -1.31 24.73 -8.78
N LEU A 7 -0.88 25.78 -9.49
CA LEU A 7 0.33 25.74 -10.29
C LEU A 7 1.59 25.46 -9.44
N LYS A 8 1.65 25.97 -8.21
CA LYS A 8 2.76 25.65 -7.28
C LYS A 8 2.74 24.18 -6.85
N ALA A 9 1.57 23.62 -6.57
CA ALA A 9 1.42 22.22 -6.15
C ALA A 9 1.73 21.20 -7.27
N LEU A 10 1.70 21.64 -8.53
CA LEU A 10 2.02 20.80 -9.69
C LEU A 10 3.52 20.77 -10.01
N VAL A 11 4.34 21.57 -9.34
CA VAL A 11 5.79 21.53 -9.50
C VAL A 11 6.29 20.17 -9.02
N LYS A 12 7.09 19.50 -9.86
CA LYS A 12 7.71 18.22 -9.48
C LYS A 12 8.62 18.43 -8.27
N PRO A 13 8.41 17.70 -7.17
CA PRO A 13 9.27 17.82 -6.00
C PRO A 13 10.68 17.30 -6.30
N ALA A 14 11.65 17.81 -5.53
CA ALA A 14 12.98 17.23 -5.48
C ALA A 14 12.94 15.79 -4.97
N LEU A 15 13.99 15.02 -5.27
CA LEU A 15 14.07 13.64 -4.82
C LEU A 15 14.08 13.61 -3.28
N TYR A 16 13.15 12.85 -2.69
CA TYR A 16 12.94 12.71 -1.24
C TYR A 16 12.50 14.00 -0.52
N GLU A 17 11.96 14.97 -1.25
CA GLU A 17 11.32 16.13 -0.63
C GLU A 17 10.18 15.68 0.27
N LYS A 18 10.21 16.14 1.53
CA LYS A 18 9.16 15.82 2.50
C LYS A 18 7.95 16.70 2.26
N THR A 19 6.77 16.12 2.38
CA THR A 19 5.53 16.88 2.43
C THR A 19 5.30 17.38 3.85
N ASP A 20 4.89 18.64 4.01
CA ASP A 20 4.57 19.21 5.33
C ASP A 20 3.26 18.65 5.91
N THR A 21 2.43 18.03 5.08
CA THR A 21 1.12 17.50 5.46
C THR A 21 1.21 16.05 5.93
N LEU A 22 0.79 15.81 7.16
CA LEU A 22 0.63 14.48 7.75
C LEU A 22 -0.68 13.82 7.29
N PHE A 23 -0.81 13.54 5.99
CA PHE A 23 -2.06 13.03 5.42
C PHE A 23 -2.48 11.66 6.00
N TRP A 24 -1.55 10.69 6.04
CA TRP A 24 -1.83 9.34 6.54
C TRP A 24 -1.95 9.25 8.05
N ASN A 25 -1.37 10.21 8.78
CA ASN A 25 -1.40 10.24 10.25
C ASN A 25 -2.57 11.06 10.80
N ASP A 26 -3.36 11.71 9.94
CA ASP A 26 -4.61 12.32 10.37
C ASP A 26 -5.55 11.24 10.92
N PRO A 27 -6.03 11.34 12.18
CA PRO A 27 -6.82 10.27 12.79
C PRO A 27 -8.11 9.94 12.06
N HIS A 28 -8.74 10.92 11.40
CA HIS A 28 -9.97 10.70 10.64
C HIS A 28 -9.68 9.95 9.34
N ILE A 29 -8.62 10.35 8.62
CA ILE A 29 -8.19 9.71 7.38
C ILE A 29 -7.69 8.28 7.67
N ALA A 30 -6.79 8.11 8.65
CA ALA A 30 -6.22 6.82 9.01
C ALA A 30 -7.30 5.78 9.35
N LYS A 31 -8.28 6.18 10.17
CA LYS A 31 -9.41 5.32 10.53
C LYS A 31 -10.24 4.93 9.31
N SER A 32 -10.62 5.90 8.49
CA SER A 32 -11.45 5.67 7.30
C SER A 32 -10.74 4.77 6.29
N MET A 33 -9.43 4.96 6.11
CA MET A 33 -8.59 4.14 5.24
C MET A 33 -8.48 2.71 5.74
N LEU A 34 -8.29 2.50 7.05
CA LEU A 34 -8.25 1.17 7.63
C LEU A 34 -9.60 0.45 7.47
N GLU A 35 -10.71 1.14 7.73
CA GLU A 35 -12.06 0.59 7.51
C GLU A 35 -12.26 0.19 6.04
N ALA A 36 -11.81 1.01 5.10
CA ALA A 36 -11.88 0.70 3.67
C ALA A 36 -10.99 -0.50 3.29
N HIS A 37 -9.79 -0.63 3.87
CA HIS A 37 -8.91 -1.77 3.59
C HIS A 37 -9.45 -3.10 4.11
N LEU A 38 -10.18 -3.08 5.23
CA LEU A 38 -10.71 -4.27 5.89
C LEU A 38 -12.09 -4.70 5.36
N ASN A 39 -12.74 -3.88 4.54
CA ASN A 39 -14.01 -4.21 3.92
C ASN A 39 -13.79 -4.96 2.58
N PRO A 40 -14.06 -6.29 2.52
CA PRO A 40 -13.79 -7.09 1.32
C PRO A 40 -14.71 -6.75 0.14
N GLU A 41 -15.85 -6.10 0.39
CA GLU A 41 -16.81 -5.71 -0.63
C GLU A 41 -16.47 -4.36 -1.29
N LEU A 42 -15.52 -3.63 -0.71
CA LEU A 42 -15.14 -2.29 -1.13
C LEU A 42 -13.74 -2.27 -1.75
N GLU A 43 -13.65 -2.05 -3.06
CA GLU A 43 -12.37 -1.89 -3.77
C GLU A 43 -11.86 -0.44 -3.78
N ALA A 44 -12.02 0.27 -2.65
CA ALA A 44 -11.57 1.67 -2.52
C ALA A 44 -10.15 1.81 -1.99
N ALA A 45 -9.64 0.81 -1.25
CA ALA A 45 -8.32 0.84 -0.63
C ALA A 45 -7.53 -0.45 -0.90
N SER A 46 -8.09 -1.59 -0.49
CA SER A 46 -7.58 -2.92 -0.87
C SER A 46 -8.25 -3.41 -2.14
N ARG A 47 -7.57 -4.27 -2.90
CA ARG A 47 -8.23 -5.13 -3.89
C ARG A 47 -9.06 -6.21 -3.18
N LYS A 48 -10.03 -6.78 -3.89
CA LYS A 48 -10.79 -7.94 -3.39
C LYS A 48 -9.88 -9.10 -2.97
N PRO A 49 -10.26 -9.85 -1.91
CA PRO A 49 -9.48 -10.99 -1.42
C PRO A 49 -9.06 -11.98 -2.51
N GLU A 50 -9.96 -12.33 -3.42
CA GLU A 50 -9.70 -13.32 -4.47
C GLU A 50 -8.64 -12.84 -5.47
N THR A 51 -8.57 -11.52 -5.70
CA THR A 51 -7.54 -10.90 -6.55
C THR A 51 -6.18 -10.89 -5.85
N ILE A 52 -6.17 -10.66 -4.53
CA ILE A 52 -4.95 -10.73 -3.71
C ILE A 52 -4.42 -12.17 -3.71
N ASP A 53 -5.29 -13.17 -3.49
CA ASP A 53 -4.91 -14.59 -3.48
C ASP A 53 -4.27 -15.01 -4.81
N LYS A 54 -4.92 -14.68 -5.93
CA LYS A 54 -4.38 -14.96 -7.28
C LYS A 54 -3.03 -14.28 -7.52
N ALA A 55 -2.85 -13.06 -7.04
CA ALA A 55 -1.59 -12.34 -7.17
C ALA A 55 -0.48 -13.00 -6.35
N VAL A 56 -0.79 -13.46 -5.13
CA VAL A 56 0.15 -14.17 -4.26
C VAL A 56 0.53 -15.53 -4.85
N ASP A 57 -0.43 -16.28 -5.37
CA ASP A 57 -0.18 -17.53 -6.11
C ASP A 57 0.71 -17.29 -7.32
N PHE A 58 0.45 -16.22 -8.08
CA PHE A 58 1.28 -15.87 -9.23
C PHE A 58 2.73 -15.55 -8.81
N ILE A 59 2.93 -14.76 -7.74
CA ILE A 59 4.27 -14.46 -7.22
C ILE A 59 5.02 -15.74 -6.83
N GLU A 60 4.32 -16.71 -6.23
CA GLU A 60 4.93 -18.00 -5.88
C GLU A 60 5.50 -18.75 -7.10
N THR A 61 4.92 -18.56 -8.29
CA THR A 61 5.45 -19.15 -9.53
C THR A 61 6.67 -18.43 -10.10
N LEU A 62 6.94 -17.20 -9.66
CA LEU A 62 7.98 -16.34 -10.24
C LEU A 62 9.31 -16.41 -9.49
N VAL A 63 9.30 -16.77 -8.20
CA VAL A 63 10.48 -16.68 -7.34
C VAL A 63 10.65 -17.93 -6.49
N SER A 64 11.90 -18.26 -6.15
CA SER A 64 12.20 -19.35 -5.23
C SER A 64 11.86 -18.98 -3.78
N LYS A 65 11.73 -19.96 -2.89
CA LYS A 65 11.39 -19.73 -1.47
C LYS A 65 12.43 -18.94 -0.70
N GLU A 66 13.68 -18.91 -1.17
CA GLU A 66 14.77 -18.13 -0.60
C GLU A 66 14.70 -16.64 -0.97
N ALA A 67 13.80 -16.27 -1.89
CA ALA A 67 13.63 -14.89 -2.32
C ALA A 67 13.19 -13.99 -1.17
N LYS A 68 13.75 -12.78 -1.14
CA LYS A 68 13.36 -11.71 -0.22
C LYS A 68 12.36 -10.81 -0.95
N ILE A 69 11.13 -10.79 -0.48
CA ILE A 69 10.05 -10.00 -1.08
C ILE A 69 9.88 -8.71 -0.28
N LEU A 70 9.72 -7.58 -0.96
CA LEU A 70 9.41 -6.31 -0.31
C LEU A 70 8.00 -5.86 -0.67
N ASP A 71 7.14 -5.73 0.35
CA ASP A 71 5.75 -5.26 0.20
C ASP A 71 5.70 -3.74 0.45
N ILE A 72 5.73 -2.95 -0.62
CA ILE A 72 5.71 -1.48 -0.58
C ILE A 72 4.26 -1.00 -0.60
N GLY A 73 3.88 -0.20 0.39
CA GLY A 73 2.49 0.24 0.53
C GLY A 73 1.60 -0.88 1.04
N CYS A 74 2.12 -1.68 1.98
CA CYS A 74 1.50 -2.91 2.46
C CYS A 74 0.12 -2.72 3.11
N GLY A 75 -0.26 -1.48 3.47
CA GLY A 75 -1.48 -1.17 4.20
C GLY A 75 -1.55 -2.03 5.49
N PRO A 76 -2.67 -2.71 5.77
CA PRO A 76 -2.78 -3.60 6.93
C PRO A 76 -2.09 -4.97 6.73
N GLY A 77 -1.31 -5.16 5.65
CA GLY A 77 -0.48 -6.34 5.43
C GLY A 77 -1.20 -7.52 4.76
N LEU A 78 -2.23 -7.26 3.95
CA LEU A 78 -3.03 -8.34 3.34
C LEU A 78 -2.21 -9.25 2.41
N TYR A 79 -1.25 -8.69 1.67
CA TYR A 79 -0.34 -9.44 0.80
C TYR A 79 0.74 -10.14 1.62
N THR A 80 1.44 -9.40 2.47
CA THR A 80 2.49 -9.95 3.34
C THR A 80 2.01 -11.12 4.19
N LYS A 81 0.81 -11.06 4.78
CA LYS A 81 0.27 -12.18 5.56
C LYS A 81 0.16 -13.45 4.72
N ARG A 82 -0.40 -13.35 3.52
CA ARG A 82 -0.58 -14.48 2.59
C ARG A 82 0.76 -15.00 2.04
N LEU A 83 1.71 -14.10 1.74
CA LEU A 83 3.05 -14.48 1.34
C LEU A 83 3.77 -15.24 2.47
N SER A 84 3.61 -14.78 3.72
CA SER A 84 4.15 -15.48 4.90
C SER A 84 3.50 -16.84 5.13
N ASP A 85 2.20 -16.99 4.85
CA ASP A 85 1.50 -18.29 4.92
C ASP A 85 2.04 -19.27 3.86
N LYS A 86 2.62 -18.76 2.77
CA LYS A 86 3.37 -19.52 1.77
C LYS A 86 4.87 -19.60 2.07
N GLU A 87 5.29 -19.36 3.31
CA GLU A 87 6.69 -19.46 3.77
C GLU A 87 7.66 -18.45 3.14
N PHE A 88 7.18 -17.43 2.44
CA PHE A 88 8.04 -16.36 1.96
C PHE A 88 8.41 -15.41 3.09
N ARG A 89 9.66 -14.92 3.06
CA ARG A 89 10.09 -13.80 3.91
C ARG A 89 9.75 -12.48 3.21
N ALA A 90 8.70 -11.81 3.70
CA ALA A 90 8.25 -10.52 3.19
C ALA A 90 8.29 -9.42 4.28
N PRO A 91 9.42 -8.69 4.44
CA PRO A 91 9.44 -7.46 5.24
C PRO A 91 8.43 -6.40 4.73
N LEU A 92 7.83 -5.69 5.68
CA LEU A 92 6.80 -4.66 5.46
C LEU A 92 7.42 -3.26 5.36
N ILE A 93 6.96 -2.46 4.39
CA ILE A 93 7.11 -1.00 4.42
C ILE A 93 5.73 -0.36 4.19
N THR A 94 5.19 0.25 5.24
CA THR A 94 4.13 1.25 5.11
C THR A 94 4.76 2.63 5.02
N THR A 95 4.13 3.52 4.25
CA THR A 95 4.34 4.96 4.37
C THR A 95 3.70 5.50 5.64
#